data_AF-A0A2K0WKX4-F1
#
_entry.id   AF-A0A2K0WKX4-F1
#
_cell.length_a   1.000
_cell.length_b   1.000
_cell.length_c   1.000
_cell.angle_alpha   90.00
_cell.angle_beta   90.00
_cell.angle_gamma   90.00
#
_symmetry.space_group_name_H-M   'P 1'
#
loop_
_entity.id
_entity.type
_entity.pdbx_description
1 polymer ?
#
loop_
_entity_poly.entity_id
_entity_poly.type
_entity_poly.pdbx_seq_one_letter_code
_entity_poly.pdbx_strand_id
1 'polypeptide(L)'
;MRIGALSLIALALGTGAVPVSENSVSELGKRCTWDDGHGPIDCSFFSIVFGANGNDRNHFVIKANNFEQQDYMPCKIFQYDSYDSYNSPLPWVLMLAPGNTCAVATPGAWWDGLHIKYASTFLNTPTDTRCGPVDNGWGRRCIISQRP
;
A
#
# COMPACT_ATOMS: atom_id res chain seq x y z
N MET A 1 22.44 80.82 -23.83
CA MET A 1 22.03 79.66 -24.65
C MET A 1 22.10 78.43 -23.74
N ARG A 2 20.96 77.94 -23.22
CA ARG A 2 20.31 76.63 -23.55
C ARG A 2 21.23 75.42 -23.29
N ILE A 3 20.92 74.32 -22.58
CA ILE A 3 19.73 73.71 -21.92
C ILE A 3 20.28 72.55 -21.04
N GLY A 4 19.57 72.15 -19.95
CA GLY A 4 19.47 70.76 -19.45
C GLY A 4 19.91 70.59 -17.97
N ALA A 5 19.04 70.54 -16.95
CA ALA A 5 18.05 69.49 -16.57
C ALA A 5 18.74 68.13 -16.33
N LEU A 6 18.60 67.37 -15.24
CA LEU A 6 17.65 67.30 -14.11
C LEU A 6 18.32 66.56 -12.93
N SER A 7 17.76 66.78 -11.74
CA SER A 7 18.10 66.23 -10.42
C SER A 7 17.91 64.70 -10.30
N LEU A 8 18.65 64.04 -9.39
CA LEU A 8 18.13 62.93 -8.57
C LEU A 8 19.04 62.63 -7.38
N ILE A 9 18.57 63.01 -6.19
CA ILE A 9 19.02 62.53 -4.88
C ILE A 9 18.25 61.24 -4.57
N ALA A 10 18.94 60.20 -4.09
CA ALA A 10 18.32 59.19 -3.23
C ALA A 10 19.38 58.58 -2.30
N LEU A 11 19.26 58.88 -1.00
CA LEU A 11 19.94 58.18 0.09
C LEU A 11 19.30 56.79 0.27
N ALA A 12 20.10 55.74 0.33
CA ALA A 12 19.66 54.43 0.79
C ALA A 12 19.91 54.31 2.31
N LEU A 13 18.84 54.39 3.09
CA LEU A 13 18.74 53.91 4.47
C LEU A 13 17.80 52.70 4.46
N GLY A 14 18.22 51.59 5.06
CA GLY A 14 17.37 50.40 5.23
C GLY A 14 18.19 49.23 5.76
N THR A 15 18.38 49.16 7.07
CA THR A 15 17.69 48.21 7.98
C THR A 15 18.12 46.76 7.78
N GLY A 16 18.91 46.26 8.74
CA GLY A 16 19.26 44.85 8.84
C GLY A 16 18.02 43.99 9.01
N ALA A 17 17.89 42.97 8.16
CA ALA A 17 16.93 41.90 8.35
C ALA A 17 17.56 40.87 9.30
N VAL A 18 16.94 40.73 10.48
CA VAL A 18 17.09 39.58 11.37
C VAL A 18 16.68 38.33 10.57
N PRO A 19 17.38 37.18 10.68
CA PRO A 19 16.91 35.96 10.04
C PRO A 19 15.56 35.60 10.68
N VAL A 20 14.51 35.68 9.88
CA VAL A 20 13.21 35.09 10.19
C VAL A 20 13.45 33.59 10.26
N SER A 21 13.21 33.02 11.44
CA SER A 21 13.01 31.59 11.62
C SER A 21 11.83 31.18 10.74
N GLU A 22 12.12 30.57 9.58
CA GLU A 22 11.12 29.91 8.74
C GLU A 22 10.73 28.56 9.40
N ASN A 23 10.12 28.64 10.57
CA ASN A 23 9.25 27.57 11.07
C ASN A 23 7.84 27.80 10.52
N SER A 24 7.67 27.77 9.20
CA SER A 24 6.32 27.80 8.60
C SER A 24 6.28 27.48 7.10
N VAL A 25 6.88 26.38 6.66
CA VAL A 25 6.49 25.74 5.39
C VAL A 25 6.51 24.22 5.55
N SER A 26 5.36 23.58 5.28
CA SER A 26 5.13 22.15 5.02
C SER A 26 4.57 21.26 6.15
N GLU A 27 3.49 21.67 6.80
CA GLU A 27 2.55 20.75 7.51
C GLU A 27 1.21 20.60 6.75
N LEU A 28 1.12 21.08 5.49
CA LEU A 28 -0.02 20.84 4.60
C LEU A 28 0.29 19.66 3.67
N GLY A 29 0.04 18.43 4.14
CA GLY A 29 0.03 17.24 3.28
C GLY A 29 1.04 16.15 3.60
N LYS A 30 1.32 15.85 4.87
CA LYS A 30 1.89 14.54 5.21
C LYS A 30 0.86 13.46 4.84
N ARG A 31 0.99 12.88 3.65
CA ARG A 31 0.31 11.63 3.29
C ARG A 31 0.67 10.63 4.38
N CYS A 32 -0.35 10.12 5.06
CA CYS A 32 -0.14 9.10 6.07
C CYS A 32 0.38 7.86 5.34
N THR A 33 1.58 7.42 5.69
CA THR A 33 2.18 6.21 5.14
C THR A 33 2.61 5.28 6.26
N TRP A 34 2.51 3.99 6.03
CA TRP A 34 2.97 2.92 6.91
C TRP A 34 3.72 1.88 6.08
N ASP A 35 4.44 0.97 6.72
CA ASP A 35 5.19 -0.10 6.05
C ASP A 35 4.72 -1.45 6.56
N ASP A 36 4.40 -2.37 5.66
CA ASP A 36 3.94 -3.71 5.98
C ASP A 36 5.08 -4.74 6.09
N GLY A 37 6.32 -4.28 5.88
CA GLY A 37 7.55 -5.07 5.75
C GLY A 37 8.04 -5.22 4.31
N HIS A 38 7.25 -4.77 3.33
CA HIS A 38 7.54 -4.90 1.90
C HIS A 38 7.46 -3.55 1.17
N GLY A 39 7.55 -2.45 1.92
CA GLY A 39 7.63 -1.09 1.41
C GLY A 39 6.41 -0.23 1.79
N PRO A 40 6.50 1.08 1.52
CA PRO A 40 5.51 2.04 2.01
C PRO A 40 4.14 1.87 1.35
N ILE A 41 3.10 2.08 2.15
CA ILE A 41 1.68 2.03 1.77
C ILE A 41 0.98 3.26 2.35
N ASP A 42 0.08 3.87 1.59
CA ASP A 42 -0.79 4.92 2.11
C ASP A 42 -1.83 4.37 3.11
N CYS A 43 -2.13 5.11 4.17
CA CYS A 43 -3.04 4.67 5.23
C CYS A 43 -4.48 4.41 4.76
N SER A 44 -4.87 4.83 3.55
CA SER A 44 -6.16 4.44 2.96
C SER A 44 -6.18 3.02 2.40
N PHE A 45 -5.05 2.30 2.43
CA PHE A 45 -4.92 0.93 1.93
C PHE A 45 -4.57 -0.04 3.06
N PHE A 46 -4.86 -1.31 2.82
CA PHE A 46 -4.36 -2.44 3.60
C PHE A 46 -3.57 -3.36 2.65
N SER A 47 -2.66 -4.15 3.20
CA SER A 47 -1.99 -5.21 2.47
C SER A 47 -2.48 -6.58 2.91
N ILE A 48 -2.48 -7.50 1.97
CA ILE A 48 -2.55 -8.93 2.26
C ILE A 48 -1.31 -9.59 1.67
N VAL A 49 -0.63 -10.38 2.48
CA VAL A 49 0.62 -11.03 2.12
C VAL A 49 0.48 -12.53 2.32
N PHE A 50 0.60 -13.30 1.24
CA PHE A 50 0.52 -14.75 1.21
C PHE A 50 1.92 -15.37 1.22
N GLY A 51 2.11 -16.43 2.00
CA GLY A 51 3.34 -17.22 2.02
C GLY A 51 4.61 -16.48 2.45
N ALA A 52 4.53 -15.24 2.93
CA ALA A 52 5.71 -14.46 3.26
C ALA A 52 6.52 -15.06 4.42
N ASN A 53 7.81 -14.71 4.46
CA ASN A 53 8.79 -15.16 5.46
C ASN A 53 8.99 -16.69 5.50
N GLY A 54 8.85 -17.37 4.35
CA GLY A 54 9.03 -18.81 4.26
C GLY A 54 7.88 -19.62 4.86
N ASN A 55 6.75 -18.98 5.18
CA ASN A 55 5.55 -19.67 5.63
C ASN A 55 4.88 -20.46 4.49
N ASP A 56 3.96 -21.34 4.87
CA ASP A 56 3.13 -22.08 3.93
C ASP A 56 2.34 -21.14 3.01
N ARG A 57 2.12 -21.57 1.76
CA ARG A 57 1.46 -20.76 0.72
C ARG A 57 0.01 -20.42 1.04
N ASN A 58 -0.66 -21.25 1.84
CA ASN A 58 -2.01 -21.00 2.32
C ASN A 58 -2.05 -20.14 3.59
N HIS A 59 -0.90 -19.84 4.21
CA HIS A 59 -0.80 -18.83 5.27
C HIS A 59 -0.84 -17.44 4.65
N PHE A 60 -1.57 -16.52 5.28
CA PHE A 60 -1.57 -15.13 4.88
C PHE A 60 -1.70 -14.18 6.06
N VAL A 61 -1.24 -12.95 5.83
CA VAL A 61 -1.27 -11.87 6.83
C VAL A 61 -1.98 -10.67 6.23
N ILE A 62 -3.03 -10.20 6.89
CA ILE A 62 -3.72 -8.94 6.61
C ILE A 62 -3.09 -7.87 7.49
N LYS A 63 -2.58 -6.79 6.89
CA LYS A 63 -2.01 -5.66 7.63
C LYS A 63 -2.66 -4.36 7.20
N ALA A 64 -2.90 -3.49 8.18
CA ALA A 64 -3.25 -2.10 7.98
C ALA A 64 -2.40 -1.23 8.92
N ASN A 65 -2.55 0.09 8.82
CA ASN A 65 -1.80 1.04 9.65
C ASN A 65 -2.02 0.89 11.17
N ASN A 66 -3.06 0.17 11.59
CA ASN A 66 -3.44 0.01 13.00
C ASN A 66 -3.67 -1.44 13.45
N PHE A 67 -3.53 -2.42 12.58
CA PHE A 67 -3.65 -3.84 12.97
C PHE A 67 -2.87 -4.77 12.04
N GLU A 68 -2.56 -5.95 12.57
CA GLU A 68 -2.07 -7.11 11.82
C GLU A 68 -2.87 -8.34 12.26
N GLN A 69 -3.31 -9.15 11.31
CA GLN A 69 -4.01 -10.40 11.55
C GLN A 69 -3.47 -11.49 10.64
N GLN A 70 -3.25 -12.68 11.19
CA GLN A 70 -2.75 -13.84 10.47
C GLN A 70 -3.83 -14.92 10.42
N ASP A 71 -3.94 -15.61 9.30
CA ASP A 71 -4.92 -16.68 9.12
C ASP A 71 -4.46 -17.67 8.02
N TYR A 72 -5.17 -18.78 7.89
CA TYR A 72 -4.88 -19.83 6.92
C TYR A 72 -6.08 -20.09 6.01
N MET A 73 -5.80 -20.26 4.72
CA MET A 73 -6.80 -20.74 3.78
C MET A 73 -7.07 -22.23 4.00
N PRO A 74 -8.32 -22.63 4.27
CA PRO A 74 -8.66 -24.02 4.43
C PRO A 74 -8.55 -24.69 3.05
N CYS A 75 -7.57 -25.57 2.92
CA CYS A 75 -7.33 -26.33 1.69
C CYS A 75 -8.32 -27.49 1.56
N LYS A 76 -9.62 -27.15 1.48
CA LYS A 76 -10.71 -28.11 1.36
C LYS A 76 -10.56 -28.91 0.06
N ILE A 77 -10.60 -30.23 0.18
CA ILE A 77 -10.43 -31.14 -0.94
C ILE A 77 -11.52 -30.85 -1.99
N PHE A 78 -11.11 -30.67 -3.25
CA PHE A 78 -11.97 -30.36 -4.40
C PHE A 78 -12.73 -29.02 -4.35
N GLN A 79 -12.36 -28.09 -3.45
CA GLN A 79 -13.03 -26.78 -3.31
C GLN A 79 -12.04 -25.62 -3.37
N TYR A 80 -10.99 -25.73 -4.18
CA TYR A 80 -9.93 -24.72 -4.26
C TYR A 80 -10.40 -23.36 -4.80
N ASP A 81 -11.47 -23.34 -5.62
CA ASP A 81 -12.04 -22.10 -6.16
C ASP A 81 -13.20 -21.55 -5.33
N SER A 82 -13.53 -22.20 -4.21
CA SER A 82 -14.59 -21.73 -3.31
C SER A 82 -14.07 -20.57 -2.47
N TYR A 83 -14.90 -19.53 -2.33
CA TYR A 83 -14.59 -18.43 -1.44
C TYR A 83 -14.91 -18.79 0.00
N ASP A 84 -13.93 -18.56 0.88
CA ASP A 84 -14.12 -18.54 2.32
C ASP A 84 -14.03 -17.11 2.85
N SER A 85 -14.84 -16.81 3.86
CA SER A 85 -14.95 -15.48 4.47
C SER A 85 -14.03 -15.35 5.67
N TYR A 86 -13.33 -14.22 5.75
CA TYR A 86 -12.40 -13.87 6.82
C TYR A 86 -12.83 -12.56 7.45
N ASN A 87 -13.17 -12.64 8.74
CA ASN A 87 -13.47 -11.46 9.52
C ASN A 87 -12.17 -10.84 10.00
N SER A 88 -12.06 -9.53 9.84
CA SER A 88 -10.95 -8.72 10.34
C SER A 88 -11.50 -7.36 10.79
N PRO A 89 -10.67 -6.51 11.43
CA PRO A 89 -11.07 -5.14 11.75
C PRO A 89 -11.36 -4.25 10.51
N LEU A 90 -11.20 -4.78 9.29
CA LEU A 90 -11.58 -4.10 8.07
C LEU A 90 -13.11 -3.84 8.01
N PRO A 91 -13.54 -2.73 7.36
CA PRO A 91 -14.95 -2.38 7.26
C PRO A 91 -15.83 -3.34 6.44
N TRP A 92 -15.24 -4.16 5.57
CA TRP A 92 -15.94 -5.21 4.81
C TRP A 92 -15.32 -6.57 5.06
N VAL A 93 -16.09 -7.62 4.81
CA VAL A 93 -15.61 -9.00 4.86
C VAL A 93 -14.64 -9.25 3.70
N LEU A 94 -13.47 -9.78 4.03
CA LEU A 94 -12.53 -10.30 3.05
C LEU A 94 -12.95 -11.71 2.68
N MET A 95 -13.00 -12.04 1.38
CA MET A 95 -13.21 -13.41 0.94
C MET A 95 -12.07 -13.86 0.04
N LEU A 96 -11.58 -15.07 0.27
CA LEU A 96 -10.45 -15.64 -0.47
C LEU A 96 -10.85 -16.97 -1.09
N ALA A 97 -10.47 -17.18 -2.34
CA ALA A 97 -10.47 -18.51 -2.95
C ALA A 97 -9.01 -18.93 -3.16
N PRO A 98 -8.53 -20.02 -2.53
CA PRO A 98 -7.10 -20.34 -2.49
C PRO A 98 -6.49 -20.75 -3.84
N GLY A 99 -7.27 -21.36 -4.73
CA GLY A 99 -6.75 -21.94 -5.97
C GLY A 99 -5.56 -22.85 -5.70
N ASN A 100 -4.49 -22.65 -6.46
CA ASN A 100 -3.28 -23.47 -6.39
C ASN A 100 -2.40 -23.24 -5.16
N THR A 101 -2.70 -22.28 -4.28
CA THR A 101 -1.95 -22.15 -3.02
C THR A 101 -2.13 -23.39 -2.14
N CYS A 102 -3.27 -24.07 -2.32
CA CYS A 102 -3.63 -25.32 -1.67
C CYS A 102 -3.29 -26.57 -2.49
N ALA A 103 -2.75 -26.40 -3.70
CA ALA A 103 -2.36 -27.49 -4.59
C ALA A 103 -0.84 -27.77 -4.51
N VAL A 104 -0.46 -28.98 -4.91
CA VAL A 104 0.95 -29.40 -5.14
C VAL A 104 1.52 -28.88 -6.47
N ALA A 105 1.02 -27.73 -6.96
CA ALA A 105 1.46 -27.13 -8.21
C ALA A 105 2.97 -26.77 -8.17
N THR A 106 3.61 -26.77 -9.34
CA THR A 106 5.01 -26.37 -9.50
C THR A 106 5.22 -24.88 -9.17
N PRO A 107 6.43 -24.44 -8.79
CA PRO A 107 6.72 -23.07 -8.38
C PRO A 107 6.15 -21.95 -9.24
N GLY A 108 6.14 -22.12 -10.57
CA GLY A 108 5.62 -21.12 -11.50
C GLY A 108 4.11 -20.90 -11.46
N ALA A 109 3.34 -21.81 -10.83
CA ALA A 109 1.88 -21.84 -10.87
C ALA A 109 1.22 -21.81 -9.47
N TRP A 110 2.01 -21.52 -8.41
CA TRP A 110 1.55 -21.55 -7.03
C TRP A 110 0.39 -20.61 -6.72
N TRP A 111 0.32 -19.49 -7.43
CA TRP A 111 -0.67 -18.46 -7.17
C TRP A 111 -1.87 -18.56 -8.11
N ASP A 112 -1.84 -19.45 -9.09
CA ASP A 112 -2.90 -19.56 -10.10
C ASP A 112 -4.25 -19.88 -9.44
N GLY A 113 -5.29 -19.12 -9.81
CA GLY A 113 -6.62 -19.25 -9.21
C GLY A 113 -6.75 -18.65 -7.80
N LEU A 114 -5.69 -18.06 -7.24
CA LEU A 114 -5.80 -17.29 -6.00
C LEU A 114 -6.59 -16.01 -6.29
N HIS A 115 -7.76 -15.91 -5.68
CA HIS A 115 -8.66 -14.78 -5.87
C HIS A 115 -9.01 -14.09 -4.56
N ILE A 116 -9.16 -12.77 -4.61
CA ILE A 116 -9.55 -11.94 -3.47
C ILE A 116 -10.82 -11.18 -3.83
N LYS A 117 -11.80 -11.19 -2.92
CA LYS A 117 -12.97 -10.32 -2.93
C LYS A 117 -12.99 -9.48 -1.67
N TYR A 118 -13.25 -8.19 -1.84
CA TYR A 118 -13.38 -7.25 -0.75
C TYR A 118 -14.28 -6.09 -1.18
N ALA A 119 -15.45 -5.96 -0.55
CA ALA A 119 -16.48 -5.01 -0.98
C ALA A 119 -16.80 -5.15 -2.49
N SER A 120 -16.70 -4.06 -3.26
CA SER A 120 -16.87 -4.02 -4.72
C SER A 120 -15.64 -4.49 -5.51
N THR A 121 -14.54 -4.79 -4.83
CA THR A 121 -13.25 -5.08 -5.44
C THR A 121 -13.03 -6.59 -5.62
N PHE A 122 -12.56 -6.95 -6.80
CA PHE A 122 -12.13 -8.29 -7.16
C PHE A 122 -10.69 -8.26 -7.68
N LEU A 123 -9.83 -9.17 -7.21
CA LEU A 123 -8.44 -9.32 -7.68
C LEU A 123 -8.21 -10.76 -8.12
N ASN A 124 -7.60 -10.91 -9.30
CA ASN A 124 -6.93 -12.14 -9.71
C ASN A 124 -5.45 -12.02 -9.39
N THR A 125 -5.04 -12.57 -8.24
CA THR A 125 -3.73 -12.31 -7.64
C THR A 125 -2.52 -12.57 -8.55
N PRO A 126 -2.51 -13.58 -9.44
CA PRO A 126 -1.46 -13.80 -10.44
C PRO A 126 -1.24 -12.67 -11.45
N THR A 127 -2.30 -11.95 -11.83
CA THR A 127 -2.26 -11.01 -12.96
C THR A 127 -2.63 -9.57 -12.59
N ASP A 128 -3.24 -9.34 -11.42
CA ASP A 128 -3.64 -8.01 -10.98
C ASP A 128 -2.41 -7.17 -10.64
N THR A 129 -2.33 -5.95 -11.17
CA THR A 129 -1.18 -5.06 -11.00
C THR A 129 -1.01 -4.55 -9.57
N ARG A 130 -2.03 -4.69 -8.73
CA ARG A 130 -1.96 -4.40 -7.29
C ARG A 130 -1.27 -5.51 -6.52
N CYS A 131 -1.05 -6.66 -7.15
CA CYS A 131 -0.40 -7.82 -6.58
C CYS A 131 0.99 -8.03 -7.20
N GLY A 132 1.99 -8.25 -6.35
CA GLY A 132 3.38 -8.46 -6.77
C GLY A 132 4.08 -9.55 -5.96
N PRO A 133 5.14 -10.14 -6.52
CA PRO A 133 5.98 -11.08 -5.78
C PRO A 133 6.71 -10.36 -4.64
N VAL A 134 6.84 -11.05 -3.51
CA VAL A 134 7.72 -10.66 -2.39
C VAL A 134 8.59 -11.86 -2.01
N ASP A 135 9.61 -11.64 -1.18
CA ASP A 135 10.51 -12.69 -0.68
C ASP A 135 11.11 -13.55 -1.80
N ASN A 136 11.74 -12.90 -2.78
CA ASN A 136 12.32 -13.55 -3.97
C ASN A 136 11.31 -14.37 -4.79
N GLY A 137 10.02 -14.02 -4.72
CA GLY A 137 8.94 -14.70 -5.43
C GLY A 137 8.31 -15.85 -4.66
N TRP A 138 8.80 -16.16 -3.45
CA TRP A 138 8.18 -17.16 -2.56
C TRP A 138 6.82 -16.70 -2.03
N GLY A 139 6.65 -15.39 -1.82
CA GLY A 139 5.41 -14.80 -1.32
C GLY A 139 4.71 -13.93 -2.36
N ARG A 140 3.48 -13.55 -2.05
CA ARG A 140 2.66 -12.68 -2.89
C ARG A 140 1.99 -11.62 -2.05
N ARG A 141 2.17 -10.36 -2.42
CA ARG A 141 1.59 -9.20 -1.71
C ARG A 141 0.59 -8.50 -2.59
N CYS A 142 -0.58 -8.16 -2.07
CA CYS A 142 -1.57 -7.33 -2.73
C CYS A 142 -1.90 -6.09 -1.88
N ILE A 143 -2.04 -4.93 -2.50
CA ILE A 143 -2.41 -3.66 -1.83
C ILE A 143 -3.82 -3.26 -2.27
N ILE A 144 -4.74 -3.11 -1.33
CA ILE A 144 -6.17 -2.93 -1.60
C ILE A 144 -6.68 -1.71 -0.82
N SER A 145 -7.53 -0.90 -1.44
CA SER A 145 -8.16 0.23 -0.75
C SER A 145 -8.99 -0.29 0.42
N GLN A 146 -8.81 0.29 1.60
CA GLN A 146 -9.63 -0.04 2.76
C GLN A 146 -11.08 0.33 2.52
N ARG A 147 -11.39 1.30 1.63
CA ARG A 147 -12.73 1.80 1.28
C ARG A 147 -12.83 2.04 -0.24
N PRO A 148 -13.00 0.98 -1.04
CA PRO A 148 -13.08 1.05 -2.50
C PRO A 148 -14.45 1.48 -3.02
#